data_AF-A0A966TP23-F1
#
_entry.id   AF-A0A966TP23-F1
#
_cell.length_a   1.000
_cell.length_b   1.000
_cell.length_c   1.000
_cell.angle_alpha   90.00
_cell.angle_beta   90.00
_cell.angle_gamma   90.00
#
_symmetry.space_group_name_H-M   'P 1'
#
loop_
_entity.id
_entity.type
_entity.pdbx_description
1 polymer ?
#
loop_
_entity_poly.entity_id
_entity_poly.type
_entity_poly.pdbx_seq_one_letter_code
_entity_poly.pdbx_strand_id
1 'polypeptide(L)' 'MHWPDEPACEAFAKQLASKPQLDLAVLCLNGDLGCGKTTFTRYLLQALGFQGRVKSPTYAVVESYELTRNGHDLQ' A
#
# COMPACT_ATOMS: atom_id res chain seq x y z
N MET A 1 -3.80 14.36 -3.56
CA MET A 1 -4.71 13.56 -4.40
C MET A 1 -6.04 13.48 -3.68
N HIS A 2 -7.15 13.75 -4.35
CA HIS A 2 -8.48 13.64 -3.74
C HIS A 2 -9.22 12.51 -4.45
N TRP A 3 -9.52 11.43 -3.74
CA TRP A 3 -10.36 10.35 -4.24
C TRP A 3 -11.80 10.65 -3.83
N PRO A 4 -12.76 10.62 -4.77
CA PRO A 4 -14.15 10.93 -4.47
C PRO A 4 -14.80 9.90 -3.53
N ASP A 5 -14.31 8.66 -3.52
CA ASP A 5 -14.81 7.56 -2.70
C ASP A 5 -13.72 6.50 -2.41
N GLU A 6 -14.05 5.53 -1.56
CA GLU A 6 -13.16 4.42 -1.20
C GLU A 6 -12.84 3.48 -2.40
N PRO A 7 -13.80 3.14 -3.30
CA PRO A 7 -13.52 2.40 -4.52
C PRO A 7 -12.49 3.06 -5.45
N ALA A 8 -12.52 4.39 -5.61
CA ALA A 8 -11.52 5.10 -6.42
C ALA A 8 -10.11 5.02 -5.82
N CYS A 9 -10.02 5.05 -4.48
CA CYS A 9 -8.76 4.83 -3.77
C CYS A 9 -8.22 3.41 -4.02
N GLU A 10 -9.08 2.39 -3.93
CA GLU A 10 -8.72 1.00 -4.21
C GLU A 10 -8.30 0.79 -5.67
N ALA A 11 -9.03 1.36 -6.62
CA ALA A 11 -8.71 1.26 -8.05
C ALA A 11 -7.34 1.87 -8.37
N PHE A 12 -7.04 3.04 -7.79
CA PHE A 12 -5.73 3.67 -7.94
C PHE A 12 -4.61 2.83 -7.31
N ALA A 13 -4.84 2.26 -6.13
CA ALA A 13 -3.87 1.38 -5.48
C ALA A 13 -3.56 0.14 -6.34
N LYS A 14 -4.58 -0.48 -6.96
CA LYS A 14 -4.41 -1.60 -7.90
C LYS A 14 -3.63 -1.18 -9.15
N GLN A 15 -3.96 -0.03 -9.72
CA GLN A 15 -3.25 0.49 -10.89
C GLN A 15 -1.77 0.75 -10.57
N LEU A 16 -1.48 1.30 -9.38
CA LEU A 16 -0.12 1.56 -8.94
C LEU A 16 0.64 0.27 -8.67
N ALA A 17 0.02 -0.73 -8.03
CA ALA A 17 0.60 -2.04 -7.80
C ALA A 17 1.03 -2.73 -9.10
N SER A 18 0.30 -2.51 -10.20
CA SER A 18 0.65 -3.08 -11.51
C SER A 18 1.96 -2.53 -12.11
N LYS A 19 2.49 -1.41 -11.60
CA LYS A 19 3.69 -0.78 -12.14
C LYS A 19 4.96 -1.51 -11.64
N PRO A 20 5.84 -1.98 -12.53
CA PRO A 20 7.08 -2.66 -12.12
C PRO A 20 8.06 -1.71 -11.41
N GLN A 21 7.97 -0.40 -11.65
CA GLN A 21 8.80 0.60 -10.95
C GLN A 21 8.53 0.63 -9.44
N LEU A 22 7.40 0.08 -8.98
CA LEU A 22 7.04 0.09 -7.58
C LEU A 22 7.98 -0.77 -6.72
N ASP A 23 8.62 -1.79 -7.30
CA ASP A 23 9.51 -2.70 -6.58
C ASP A 23 10.75 -2.00 -6.01
N LEU A 24 11.11 -0.83 -6.55
CA LEU A 24 12.23 0.01 -6.10
C LEU A 24 11.77 1.40 -5.63
N ALA A 25 10.46 1.61 -5.48
CA ALA A 25 9.90 2.93 -5.17
C ALA A 25 9.81 3.17 -3.66
N VAL A 26 10.03 4.43 -3.27
CA VAL A 26 9.72 4.93 -1.93
C VAL A 26 8.49 5.83 -2.04
N LEU A 27 7.41 5.46 -1.36
CA LEU A 27 6.15 6.21 -1.36
C LEU A 27 5.99 6.98 -0.04
N CYS A 28 5.95 8.31 -0.12
CA CYS A 28 5.66 9.17 1.02
C CYS A 28 4.20 9.64 0.97
N LEU A 29 3.38 9.20 1.92
CA LEU A 29 1.97 9.59 2.04
C LEU A 29 1.82 10.79 2.97
N ASN A 30 1.43 11.93 2.41
CA ASN A 30 1.20 13.16 3.16
C ASN A 30 -0.30 13.51 3.21
N GLY A 31 -0.75 13.97 4.36
CA GLY A 31 -2.11 14.47 4.57
C GLY A 31 -2.50 14.42 6.05
N ASP A 32 -3.64 15.02 6.38
CA ASP A 32 -4.09 15.18 7.76
C ASP A 32 -4.47 13.84 8.43
N LEU A 33 -4.62 13.86 9.75
CA LEU A 33 -5.14 12.72 10.49
C LEU A 33 -6.55 12.37 9.96
N GLY A 34 -6.77 11.10 9.63
CA GLY A 34 -8.04 10.65 9.06
C GLY A 34 -8.19 10.82 7.54
N CYS A 35 -7.20 11.38 6.82
CA CYS A 35 -7.30 11.56 5.37
C CYS A 35 -7.18 10.25 4.54
N GLY A 36 -7.16 9.08 5.19
CA GLY A 36 -7.15 7.78 4.50
C GLY A 36 -5.79 7.23 4.09
N LYS A 37 -4.66 7.74 4.62
CA LYS A 37 -3.30 7.20 4.34
C LYS A 37 -3.22 5.69 4.62
N THR A 38 -3.65 5.26 5.80
CA THR A 38 -3.65 3.84 6.19
C THR A 38 -4.57 3.01 5.30
N THR A 39 -5.72 3.57 4.90
CA THR A 39 -6.65 2.93 3.97
C THR A 39 -5.98 2.68 2.62
N PHE A 40 -5.28 3.69 2.08
CA PHE A 40 -4.53 3.55 0.83
C PHE A 40 -3.41 2.50 0.95
N THR A 41 -2.59 2.54 2.02
CA THR A 41 -1.54 1.54 2.26
C THR A 41 -2.11 0.12 2.31
N ARG A 42 -3.26 -0.06 2.97
CA ARG A 42 -3.95 -1.36 3.02
C ARG A 42 -4.32 -1.86 1.63
N TYR A 43 -4.95 -1.02 0.80
CA TYR A 43 -5.32 -1.42 -0.55
C TYR A 43 -4.11 -1.69 -1.45
N LEU A 44 -3.02 -0.93 -1.30
CA LEU A 44 -1.80 -1.14 -2.07
C LEU A 44 -1.15 -2.48 -1.71
N LEU A 45 -1.02 -2.79 -0.42
CA LEU A 45 -0.46 -4.07 0.04
C LEU A 45 -1.33 -5.25 -0.41
N GLN A 46 -2.66 -5.12 -0.31
CA GLN A 46 -3.60 -6.13 -0.82
C GLN A 46 -3.44 -6.35 -2.32
N ALA A 47 -3.32 -5.27 -3.11
CA ALA A 47 -3.09 -5.35 -4.54
C ALA A 47 -1.73 -5.94 -4.91
N LEU A 48 -0.74 -5.84 -4.03
CA LEU A 48 0.57 -6.46 -4.18
C LEU A 48 0.61 -7.93 -3.74
N GLY A 49 -0.50 -8.49 -3.25
CA GLY A 49 -0.62 -9.89 -2.85
C GLY A 49 -0.53 -10.14 -1.34
N PHE A 50 -0.45 -9.11 -0.50
CA PHE A 50 -0.50 -9.28 0.95
C PHE A 50 -1.92 -9.63 1.42
N GLN A 51 -2.08 -10.79 2.03
CA GLN A 51 -3.39 -11.23 2.58
C GLN A 51 -3.52 -11.03 4.09
N GLY A 52 -2.49 -10.49 4.75
CA GLY A 52 -2.50 -10.25 6.19
C GLY A 52 -3.22 -8.94 6.59
N ARG A 53 -3.38 -8.76 7.89
CA ARG A 53 -3.92 -7.52 8.45
C ARG A 53 -2.85 -6.43 8.45
N VAL A 54 -3.07 -5.40 7.63
CA VAL A 54 -2.24 -4.18 7.66
C VAL A 54 -2.61 -3.37 8.90
N LYS A 55 -1.63 -3.12 9.77
CA LYS A 55 -1.80 -2.30 10.98
C LYS A 55 -1.15 -0.94 10.76
N SER A 56 -1.76 0.10 11.32
CA SER A 56 -1.09 1.39 11.41
C SER A 56 0.09 1.26 12.39
N PRO A 57 1.31 1.65 12.03
CA PRO A 57 2.41 1.75 12.98
C PRO A 57 2.15 2.96 13.88
N THR A 58 1.31 2.81 14.90
CA THR A 58 1.09 3.86 15.89
C THR A 58 2.21 3.89 16.94
N TYR A 59 2.92 2.76 17.10
CA TYR A 59 4.02 2.59 18.07
C TYR A 59 5.29 1.96 17.48
N ALA A 60 5.19 1.23 16.37
CA ALA A 60 6.35 0.75 15.62
C ALA A 60 6.79 1.85 14.64
N VAL A 61 8.08 2.19 14.61
CA VAL A 61 8.60 3.19 13.65
C VAL A 61 8.54 2.64 12.22
N VAL A 62 8.63 1.31 12.07
CA VAL A 62 8.60 0.60 10.79
C VAL A 62 7.88 -0.74 10.98
N GLU A 63 7.03 -1.11 10.02
CA GLU A 63 6.42 -2.43 9.89
C GLU A 63 6.82 -3.02 8.54
N SER A 64 7.44 -4.19 8.53
CA SER A 64 7.84 -4.89 7.32
C SER A 64 6.76 -5.89 6.90
N TYR A 65 6.36 -5.85 5.63
CA TYR A 65 5.41 -6.77 5.04
C TYR A 65 6.09 -7.54 3.92
N GLU A 66 6.19 -8.87 4.07
CA GLU A 66 6.68 -9.73 3.00
C GLU A 66 5.58 -9.91 1.93
N LEU A 67 5.93 -9.63 0.68
CA LEU A 67 5.03 -9.66 -0.46
C LEU A 67 5.43 -10.80 -1.38
N THR A 68 4.52 -11.72 -1.65
CA THR A 68 4.73 -12.77 -2.66
C THR A 68 4.25 -12.27 -4.01
N ARG A 69 5.13 -11.61 -4.77
CA ARG A 69 4.84 -11.20 -6.14
C ARG A 69 5.48 -12.20 -7.11
N ASN A 70 4.67 -13.00 -7.80
CA ASN A 70 5.11 -13.93 -8.86
C ASN A 70 6.12 -15.03 -8.45
N GLY A 71 6.10 -15.53 -7.21
CA GLY A 71 6.85 -16.74 -6.84
C GLY A 71 8.39 -16.66 -6.95
N HIS A 72 8.94 -15.45 -7.07
CA HIS A 72 10.38 -15.24 -6.99
C HIS A 72 10.70 -14.52 -5.69
N ASP A 73 11.48 -15.20 -4.84
CA ASP A 73 12.17 -14.58 -3.71
C ASP A 73 13.02 -13.42 -4.24
N LEU A 74 12.75 -12.21 -3.74
CA LEU A 74 13.67 -11.09 -3.89
C LEU A 74 14.74 -11.27 -2.81
N GLN A 75 15.82 -11.95 -3.16
CA GLN A 75 17.09 -11.94 -2.40
C GLN A 75 17.89 -10.67 -2.71
#